data_AF-A0A3S4H5M4-F1
#
_entry.id   AF-A0A3S4H5M4-F1
#
_cell.length_a   1.000
_cell.length_b   1.000
_cell.length_c   1.000
_cell.angle_alpha   90.00
_cell.angle_beta   90.00
_cell.angle_gamma   90.00
#
_symmetry.space_group_name_H-M   'P 1'
#
loop_
_entity.id
_entity.type
_entity.pdbx_description
1 polymer ?
#
loop_
_entity_poly.entity_id
_entity_poly.type
_entity_poly.pdbx_seq_one_letter_code
_entity_poly.pdbx_strand_id
1 'polypeptide(L)'
;MQNELIAQGYITSLIDVPSQSLEHGILRFTLHYGKVGAIDYADGSDTTRLWNSLPTSSVRILRLSDLEQGMANLQRLPGATAHMKLLPGQHEGESDIQIARSLAKKWQLGAWLDDAGSKASGRYQAGGALYLYDLTTLNDILYLSGGGDIEFNQHNDGNHNGSLYYSIPFGYWTLSAYGAYSQYRQQFNGNWSTMDYKSKNRYYSATLSRLLSHTRQQKTTADLRIAKSTSHYYFGGSELLVMRKQNPSWEFTLNHSTTLTKRC
;
A
#
# COMPACT_ATOMS: atom_id res chain seq x y z
N MET A 1 -8.79 -22.21 -29.21
CA MET A 1 -9.85 -21.47 -28.48
C MET A 1 -9.76 -21.70 -26.97
N GLN A 2 -9.79 -22.93 -26.46
CA GLN A 2 -9.62 -23.18 -25.02
C GLN A 2 -8.30 -22.61 -24.45
N ASN A 3 -7.18 -22.80 -25.16
CA ASN A 3 -5.89 -22.23 -24.75
C ASN A 3 -5.89 -20.70 -24.69
N GLU A 4 -6.69 -20.02 -25.52
CA GLU A 4 -6.81 -18.56 -25.50
C GLU A 4 -7.55 -18.07 -24.26
N LEU A 5 -8.60 -18.77 -23.82
CA LEU A 5 -9.29 -18.47 -22.56
C LEU A 5 -8.36 -18.60 -21.36
N ILE A 6 -7.57 -19.68 -21.32
CA ILE A 6 -6.56 -19.90 -20.28
C ILE A 6 -5.51 -18.79 -20.32
N ALA A 7 -5.01 -18.42 -21.51
CA ALA A 7 -4.05 -17.33 -21.68
C ALA A 7 -4.60 -15.97 -21.22
N GLN A 8 -5.91 -15.75 -21.36
CA GLN A 8 -6.60 -14.56 -20.85
C GLN A 8 -6.98 -14.65 -19.36
N GLY A 9 -6.69 -15.78 -18.69
CA GLY A 9 -6.88 -15.97 -17.27
C GLY A 9 -8.20 -16.63 -16.85
N TYR A 10 -9.02 -17.12 -17.78
CA TYR A 10 -10.27 -17.84 -17.51
C TYR A 10 -10.02 -19.34 -17.26
N ILE A 11 -9.30 -19.66 -16.19
CA ILE A 11 -8.73 -20.99 -15.93
C ILE A 11 -9.77 -22.09 -15.59
N THR A 12 -10.98 -21.72 -15.17
CA THR A 12 -12.08 -22.65 -14.87
C THR A 12 -13.22 -22.58 -15.88
N SER A 13 -13.03 -21.89 -17.01
CA SER A 13 -14.03 -21.78 -18.08
C SER A 13 -13.79 -22.82 -19.17
N LEU A 14 -14.86 -23.32 -19.79
CA LEU A 14 -14.81 -24.37 -20.80
C LEU A 14 -15.59 -23.96 -22.05
N ILE A 15 -15.02 -24.25 -23.22
CA ILE A 15 -15.74 -24.23 -24.49
C ILE A 15 -16.20 -25.65 -24.81
N ASP A 16 -17.52 -25.82 -24.96
CA ASP A 16 -18.14 -27.06 -25.38
C ASP A 16 -18.69 -26.96 -26.81
N VAL A 17 -18.81 -28.10 -27.48
CA VAL A 17 -19.46 -28.24 -28.78
C VAL A 17 -20.74 -29.05 -28.56
N PRO A 18 -21.90 -28.39 -28.39
CA PRO A 18 -23.14 -29.12 -28.19
C PRO A 18 -23.49 -29.93 -29.43
N SER A 19 -24.27 -31.01 -29.23
CA SER A 19 -24.84 -31.78 -30.32
C SER A 19 -25.65 -30.88 -31.26
N GLN A 20 -25.33 -30.90 -32.55
CA GLN A 20 -25.91 -30.01 -33.55
C GLN A 20 -25.83 -30.63 -34.96
N SER A 21 -26.75 -30.23 -35.84
CA SER A 21 -26.65 -30.55 -37.27
C SER A 21 -25.65 -29.62 -37.96
N LEU A 22 -24.74 -30.21 -38.74
CA LEU A 22 -23.77 -29.48 -39.56
C LEU A 22 -24.21 -29.36 -41.03
N GLU A 23 -25.45 -29.71 -41.36
CA GLU A 23 -25.97 -29.71 -42.74
C GLU A 23 -25.83 -28.36 -43.46
N HIS A 24 -25.85 -27.26 -42.70
CA HIS A 24 -25.71 -25.89 -43.23
C HIS A 24 -24.27 -25.35 -43.11
N GLY A 25 -23.30 -26.18 -42.71
CA GLY A 25 -21.90 -25.78 -42.52
C GLY A 25 -21.63 -24.85 -41.34
N ILE A 26 -22.58 -24.69 -40.41
CA ILE A 26 -22.44 -23.83 -39.22
C ILE A 26 -22.05 -24.67 -38.01
N LEU A 27 -20.89 -24.37 -37.42
CA LEU A 27 -20.42 -24.95 -36.17
C LEU A 27 -20.63 -23.96 -35.01
N ARG A 28 -21.43 -24.35 -34.02
CA ARG A 28 -21.73 -23.57 -32.82
C ARG A 28 -20.88 -24.06 -31.65
N PHE A 29 -20.38 -23.12 -30.87
CA PHE A 29 -19.67 -23.36 -29.63
C PHE A 29 -20.45 -22.74 -28.48
N THR A 30 -20.44 -23.37 -27.32
CA THR A 30 -21.01 -22.84 -26.08
C THR A 30 -19.87 -22.55 -25.10
N LEU A 31 -19.83 -21.34 -24.55
CA LEU A 31 -18.85 -20.96 -23.53
C LEU A 31 -19.49 -21.02 -22.14
N HIS A 32 -18.98 -21.91 -21.30
CA HIS A 32 -19.34 -22.02 -19.89
C HIS A 32 -18.30 -21.28 -19.06
N TYR A 33 -18.69 -20.15 -18.48
CA TYR A 33 -17.82 -19.43 -17.57
C TYR A 33 -17.79 -20.11 -16.21
N GLY A 34 -16.57 -20.44 -15.75
CA GLY A 34 -16.35 -20.82 -14.37
C GLY A 34 -16.58 -19.64 -13.44
N LYS A 35 -17.32 -19.85 -12.36
CA LYS A 35 -17.68 -18.83 -11.37
C LYS A 35 -17.06 -19.14 -10.01
N VAL A 36 -16.89 -18.10 -9.22
CA VAL A 36 -16.49 -18.23 -7.82
C VAL A 36 -17.69 -18.68 -7.00
N GLY A 37 -17.55 -19.79 -6.28
CA GLY A 37 -18.52 -20.27 -5.31
C GLY A 37 -18.33 -19.58 -3.95
N ALA A 38 -18.14 -20.35 -2.89
CA ALA A 38 -17.81 -19.86 -1.55
C ALA A 38 -16.34 -19.39 -1.47
N ILE A 39 -16.07 -18.47 -0.55
CA ILE A 39 -14.70 -17.99 -0.26
C ILE A 39 -14.51 -18.01 1.25
N ASP A 40 -13.73 -18.96 1.74
CA ASP A 40 -13.57 -19.21 3.17
C ASP A 40 -12.11 -19.39 3.56
N TYR A 41 -11.82 -19.13 4.82
CA TYR A 41 -10.52 -19.45 5.41
C TYR A 41 -10.45 -20.94 5.74
N ALA A 42 -9.27 -21.54 5.55
CA ALA A 42 -8.96 -22.85 6.11
C ALA A 42 -8.90 -22.76 7.64
N ASP A 43 -9.21 -23.86 8.32
CA ASP A 43 -9.15 -23.95 9.79
C ASP A 43 -7.80 -23.51 10.34
N GLY A 44 -7.83 -22.72 11.41
CA GLY A 44 -6.64 -22.19 12.07
C GLY A 44 -5.94 -21.02 11.35
N SER A 45 -6.52 -20.49 10.27
CA SER A 45 -5.95 -19.32 9.57
C SER A 45 -6.16 -18.01 10.32
N ASP A 46 -5.20 -17.09 10.17
CA ASP A 46 -5.36 -15.69 10.55
C ASP A 46 -6.30 -14.97 9.59
N THR A 47 -7.39 -14.42 10.12
CA THR A 47 -8.44 -13.80 9.32
C THR A 47 -8.24 -12.30 9.11
N THR A 48 -8.67 -11.82 7.96
CA THR A 48 -8.90 -10.40 7.66
C THR A 48 -10.16 -10.29 6.80
N ARG A 49 -10.65 -9.10 6.51
CA ARG A 49 -11.81 -8.95 5.64
C ARG A 49 -11.43 -9.25 4.18
N LEU A 50 -12.12 -10.23 3.60
CA LEU A 50 -11.91 -10.64 2.22
C LEU A 50 -12.55 -9.69 1.21
N TRP A 51 -13.63 -8.99 1.57
CA TRP A 51 -14.37 -8.11 0.65
C TRP A 51 -13.52 -6.95 0.11
N ASN A 52 -12.56 -6.45 0.90
CA ASN A 52 -11.62 -5.43 0.45
C ASN A 52 -10.30 -6.05 -0.04
N SER A 53 -9.89 -7.20 0.49
CA SER A 53 -8.64 -7.83 0.08
C SER A 53 -8.72 -8.52 -1.28
N LEU A 54 -9.88 -9.07 -1.67
CA LEU A 54 -10.06 -9.79 -2.92
C LEU A 54 -10.81 -8.94 -3.96
N PRO A 55 -10.35 -8.89 -5.21
CA PRO A 55 -11.09 -8.26 -6.32
C PRO A 55 -12.19 -9.18 -6.91
N THR A 56 -12.62 -10.20 -6.17
CA THR A 56 -13.70 -11.12 -6.58
C THR A 56 -14.63 -11.43 -5.41
N SER A 57 -15.78 -12.02 -5.72
CA SER A 57 -16.83 -12.42 -4.79
C SER A 57 -17.64 -13.56 -5.39
N SER A 58 -18.46 -14.22 -4.57
CA SER A 58 -19.34 -15.29 -5.03
C SER A 58 -20.18 -14.88 -6.26
N VAL A 59 -20.46 -15.84 -7.13
CA VAL A 59 -21.21 -15.71 -8.40
C VAL A 59 -20.48 -14.94 -9.51
N ARG A 60 -19.35 -14.27 -9.23
CA ARG A 60 -18.52 -13.64 -10.28
C ARG A 60 -17.76 -14.67 -11.09
N ILE A 61 -17.47 -14.35 -12.35
CA ILE A 61 -16.57 -15.15 -13.19
C ILE A 61 -15.20 -15.22 -12.51
N LEU A 62 -14.66 -16.42 -12.39
CA LEU A 62 -13.34 -16.66 -11.82
C LEU A 62 -12.26 -16.28 -12.84
N ARG A 63 -11.38 -15.36 -12.44
CA ARG A 63 -10.21 -14.96 -13.23
C ARG A 63 -8.93 -15.14 -12.43
N LEU A 64 -7.90 -15.67 -13.08
CA LEU A 64 -6.58 -15.86 -12.47
C LEU A 64 -5.99 -14.54 -11.95
N SER A 65 -6.14 -13.45 -12.70
CA SER A 65 -5.64 -12.13 -12.29
C SER A 65 -6.32 -11.58 -11.05
N ASP A 66 -7.57 -11.95 -10.78
CA ASP A 66 -8.28 -11.58 -9.55
C ASP A 66 -7.71 -12.35 -8.35
N LEU A 67 -7.42 -13.65 -8.54
CA LEU A 67 -6.82 -14.51 -7.52
C LEU A 67 -5.39 -14.06 -7.18
N GLU A 68 -4.57 -13.77 -8.19
CA GLU A 68 -3.20 -13.29 -8.02
C GLU A 68 -3.16 -11.95 -7.28
N GLN A 69 -4.03 -10.99 -7.65
CA GLN A 69 -4.11 -9.73 -6.95
C GLN A 69 -4.64 -9.89 -5.52
N GLY A 70 -5.64 -10.75 -5.31
CA GLY A 70 -6.13 -11.09 -3.99
C GLY A 70 -5.03 -11.67 -3.10
N MET A 71 -4.21 -12.56 -3.65
CA MET A 71 -3.05 -13.14 -2.97
C MET A 71 -2.02 -12.07 -2.60
N ALA A 72 -1.66 -11.21 -3.57
CA ALA A 72 -0.73 -10.12 -3.35
C ALA A 72 -1.21 -9.16 -2.25
N ASN A 73 -2.52 -8.89 -2.18
CA ASN A 73 -3.10 -8.12 -1.09
C ASN A 73 -2.95 -8.87 0.24
N LEU A 74 -3.36 -10.13 0.34
CA LEU A 74 -3.28 -10.91 1.59
C LEU A 74 -1.84 -11.08 2.13
N GLN A 75 -0.84 -11.03 1.24
CA GLN A 75 0.59 -11.11 1.56
C GLN A 75 1.28 -9.75 1.70
N ARG A 76 0.55 -8.63 1.60
CA ARG A 76 1.16 -7.28 1.62
C ARG A 76 1.86 -6.91 2.94
N LEU A 77 1.44 -7.55 4.04
CA LEU A 77 1.94 -7.25 5.38
C LEU A 77 3.27 -8.00 5.60
N PRO A 78 4.31 -7.36 6.17
CA PRO A 78 5.58 -8.04 6.44
C PRO A 78 5.40 -9.32 7.28
N GLY A 79 5.92 -10.44 6.76
CA GLY A 79 5.80 -11.75 7.39
C GLY A 79 4.45 -12.45 7.21
N ALA A 80 3.52 -11.88 6.43
CA ALA A 80 2.29 -12.57 6.05
C ALA A 80 2.55 -13.62 4.96
N THR A 81 1.98 -14.81 5.14
CA THR A 81 1.91 -15.84 4.10
C THR A 81 0.44 -16.13 3.81
N ALA A 82 0.14 -16.42 2.55
CA ALA A 82 -1.19 -16.83 2.13
C ALA A 82 -1.10 -17.84 0.99
N HIS A 83 -2.01 -18.80 0.99
CA HIS A 83 -2.17 -19.81 -0.04
C HIS A 83 -3.64 -19.98 -0.36
N MET A 84 -3.95 -20.14 -1.64
CA MET A 84 -5.31 -20.33 -2.14
C MET A 84 -5.38 -21.70 -2.78
N LYS A 85 -6.45 -22.43 -2.46
CA LYS A 85 -6.82 -23.68 -3.13
C LYS A 85 -8.18 -23.47 -3.78
N LEU A 86 -8.29 -23.90 -5.03
CA LEU A 86 -9.56 -24.01 -5.72
C LEU A 86 -10.12 -25.41 -5.48
N LEU A 87 -11.33 -25.47 -4.96
CA LEU A 87 -12.08 -26.69 -4.71
C LEU A 87 -13.31 -26.71 -5.63
N PRO A 88 -13.84 -27.89 -5.99
CA PRO A 88 -15.14 -27.96 -6.66
C PRO A 88 -16.21 -27.25 -5.82
N GLY A 89 -16.98 -26.36 -6.44
CA GLY A 89 -18.07 -25.65 -5.76
C GLY A 89 -19.33 -26.49 -5.59
N GLN A 90 -20.34 -25.90 -4.93
CA GLN A 90 -21.63 -26.56 -4.70
C GLN A 90 -22.44 -26.77 -6.00
N HIS A 91 -22.34 -25.84 -6.96
CA HIS A 91 -23.03 -25.94 -8.24
C HIS A 91 -22.06 -26.21 -9.40
N GLU A 92 -22.60 -26.75 -10.49
CA GLU A 92 -21.84 -26.97 -11.71
C GLU A 92 -21.28 -25.64 -12.25
N GLY A 93 -20.00 -25.67 -12.64
CA GLY A 93 -19.29 -24.47 -13.11
C GLY A 93 -18.85 -23.53 -11.99
N GLU A 94 -19.02 -23.89 -10.71
CA GLU A 94 -18.49 -23.12 -9.58
C GLU A 94 -17.20 -23.72 -9.03
N SER A 95 -16.34 -22.86 -8.49
CA SER A 95 -15.16 -23.24 -7.73
C SER A 95 -15.10 -22.46 -6.43
N ASP A 96 -15.07 -23.19 -5.31
CA ASP A 96 -14.88 -22.62 -3.99
C ASP A 96 -13.40 -22.26 -3.78
N ILE A 97 -13.14 -21.17 -3.08
CA ILE A 97 -11.79 -20.67 -2.79
C ILE A 97 -11.53 -20.86 -1.31
N GLN A 98 -10.58 -21.75 -0.98
CA GLN A 98 -10.10 -21.93 0.39
C GLN A 98 -8.79 -21.17 0.58
N ILE A 99 -8.72 -20.32 1.60
CA ILE A 99 -7.56 -19.46 1.90
C ILE A 99 -6.89 -19.92 3.19
N ALA A 100 -5.63 -20.35 3.11
CA ALA A 100 -4.79 -20.54 4.29
C ALA A 100 -3.90 -19.31 4.46
N ARG A 101 -4.07 -18.55 5.55
CA ARG A 101 -3.29 -17.34 5.83
C ARG A 101 -2.65 -17.41 7.20
N SER A 102 -1.41 -16.91 7.30
CA SER A 102 -0.71 -16.73 8.57
C SER A 102 -0.06 -15.35 8.63
N LEU A 103 -0.17 -14.68 9.77
CA LEU A 103 0.47 -13.40 10.08
C LEU A 103 1.14 -13.51 11.44
N ALA A 104 2.42 -13.90 11.44
CA ALA A 104 3.17 -14.23 12.66
C ALA A 104 3.21 -13.10 13.71
N LYS A 105 3.27 -11.83 13.27
CA LYS A 105 3.27 -10.66 14.15
C LYS A 105 2.42 -9.55 13.54
N LYS A 106 1.52 -8.98 14.34
CA LYS A 106 0.68 -7.83 13.97
C LYS A 106 1.32 -6.47 14.29
N TRP A 107 2.58 -6.47 14.69
CA TRP A 107 3.32 -5.26 14.99
C TRP A 107 4.82 -5.43 14.71
N GLN A 108 5.49 -4.30 14.48
CA GLN A 108 6.94 -4.23 14.35
C GLN A 108 7.43 -2.93 14.98
N LEU A 109 8.55 -3.00 15.69
CA LEU A 109 9.23 -1.83 16.25
C LEU A 109 10.57 -1.66 15.54
N GLY A 110 10.94 -0.41 15.27
CA GLY A 110 12.25 -0.03 14.78
C GLY A 110 12.76 1.17 15.56
N ALA A 111 14.08 1.26 15.73
CA ALA A 111 14.76 2.42 16.27
C ALA A 111 16.00 2.70 15.41
N TRP A 112 16.41 3.95 15.35
CA TRP A 112 17.60 4.36 14.61
C TRP A 112 18.37 5.44 15.37
N LEU A 113 19.65 5.54 15.05
CA LEU A 113 20.58 6.58 15.50
C LEU A 113 21.51 6.88 14.33
N ASP A 114 21.66 8.14 13.96
CA ASP A 114 22.52 8.60 12.87
C ASP A 114 23.12 9.97 13.16
N ASP A 115 24.01 10.44 12.27
CA ASP A 115 24.62 11.76 12.33
C ASP A 115 24.21 12.66 11.14
N ALA A 116 23.01 12.44 10.57
CA ALA A 116 22.50 13.16 9.41
C ALA A 116 22.04 14.59 9.71
N GLY A 117 22.02 14.98 10.99
CA GLY A 117 21.65 16.32 11.43
C GLY A 117 22.72 17.37 11.12
N SER A 118 22.33 18.64 11.10
CA SER A 118 23.28 19.74 10.89
C SER A 118 23.98 20.12 12.19
N LYS A 119 25.20 20.68 12.09
CA LYS A 119 25.91 21.24 13.25
C LYS A 119 25.09 22.30 14.00
N ALA A 120 24.18 22.99 13.31
CA ALA A 120 23.38 24.08 13.88
C ALA A 120 22.06 23.60 14.52
N SER A 121 21.76 22.29 14.48
CA SER A 121 20.45 21.75 14.85
C SER A 121 20.48 20.38 15.52
N GLY A 122 21.63 20.04 16.11
CA GLY A 122 21.94 18.69 16.56
C GLY A 122 22.41 17.81 15.42
N ARG A 123 23.71 17.45 15.46
CA ARG A 123 24.34 16.53 14.49
C ARG A 123 23.77 15.12 14.63
N TYR A 124 23.65 14.65 15.87
CA TYR A 124 23.21 13.29 16.17
C TYR A 124 21.69 13.26 16.32
N GLN A 125 21.04 12.36 15.59
CA GLN A 125 19.60 12.18 15.63
C GLN A 125 19.25 10.74 15.98
N ALA A 126 18.18 10.54 16.74
CA ALA A 126 17.55 9.24 16.87
C ALA A 126 16.04 9.33 16.75
N GLY A 127 15.45 8.17 16.55
CA GLY A 127 14.02 8.04 16.62
C GLY A 127 13.58 6.59 16.71
N GLY A 128 12.27 6.43 16.71
CA GLY A 128 11.60 5.15 16.72
C GLY A 128 10.40 5.15 15.78
N ALA A 129 10.06 3.94 15.34
CA ALA A 129 8.88 3.68 14.54
C ALA A 129 8.12 2.46 15.09
N LEU A 130 6.80 2.59 15.13
CA LEU A 130 5.86 1.51 15.41
C LEU A 130 5.04 1.26 14.14
N TYR A 131 5.02 0.01 13.72
CA TYR A 131 4.13 -0.50 12.69
C TYR A 131 3.08 -1.38 13.35
N LEU A 132 1.83 -1.18 13.00
CA LEU A 132 0.69 -2.01 13.38
C LEU A 132 0.04 -2.53 12.10
N TYR A 133 -0.14 -3.83 12.02
CA TYR A 133 -0.63 -4.54 10.85
C TYR A 133 -2.00 -5.14 11.14
N ASP A 134 -2.91 -5.01 10.18
CA ASP A 134 -4.27 -5.57 10.23
C ASP A 134 -5.07 -5.09 11.46
N LEU A 135 -4.84 -3.84 11.88
CA LEU A 135 -5.38 -3.26 13.11
C LEU A 135 -6.92 -3.20 13.08
N THR A 136 -7.50 -2.86 11.93
CA THR A 136 -8.95 -2.79 11.75
C THR A 136 -9.53 -4.04 11.10
N THR A 137 -8.73 -5.10 10.96
CA THR A 137 -9.11 -6.33 10.22
C THR A 137 -9.45 -6.04 8.75
N LEU A 138 -8.85 -5.00 8.18
CA LEU A 138 -9.03 -4.62 6.77
C LEU A 138 -7.73 -4.80 5.98
N ASN A 139 -6.81 -5.61 6.48
CA ASN A 139 -5.50 -5.85 5.88
C ASN A 139 -4.69 -4.55 5.74
N ASP A 140 -4.87 -3.69 6.74
CA ASP A 140 -4.38 -2.32 6.80
C ASP A 140 -3.00 -2.22 7.44
N ILE A 141 -2.28 -1.14 7.12
CA ILE A 141 -0.98 -0.81 7.72
C ILE A 141 -1.14 0.55 8.39
N LEU A 142 -0.85 0.62 9.68
CA LEU A 142 -0.64 1.86 10.42
C LEU A 142 0.84 1.96 10.78
N TYR A 143 1.46 3.07 10.43
CA TYR A 143 2.83 3.40 10.81
C TYR A 143 2.85 4.72 11.55
N LEU A 144 3.57 4.75 12.66
CA LEU A 144 3.81 5.91 13.50
C LEU A 144 5.31 6.03 13.71
N SER A 145 5.86 7.22 13.54
CA SER A 145 7.25 7.48 13.87
C SER A 145 7.45 8.82 14.52
N GLY A 146 8.53 8.92 15.28
CA GLY A 146 8.98 10.14 15.90
C GLY A 146 10.48 10.07 16.14
N GLY A 147 11.12 11.23 16.07
CA GLY A 147 12.54 11.33 16.31
C GLY A 147 12.97 12.78 16.50
N GLY A 148 14.22 12.95 16.86
CA GLY A 148 14.82 14.26 17.02
C GLY A 148 16.30 14.19 17.31
N ASP A 149 16.89 15.35 17.56
CA ASP A 149 18.26 15.45 18.01
C ASP A 149 18.45 14.80 19.39
N ILE A 150 19.63 14.21 19.62
CA ILE A 150 20.08 13.78 20.93
C ILE A 150 21.35 14.55 21.26
N GLU A 151 21.20 15.75 21.81
CA GLU A 151 22.33 16.51 22.33
C GLU A 151 22.26 16.53 23.87
N PHE A 152 23.22 15.86 24.50
CA PHE A 152 23.25 15.68 25.96
C PHE A 152 23.56 16.98 26.73
N ASN A 153 24.08 18.02 26.05
CA ASN A 153 24.30 19.35 26.59
C ASN A 153 23.20 20.29 26.11
N GLN A 154 22.15 20.43 26.94
CA GLN A 154 20.98 21.28 26.69
C GLN A 154 21.36 22.68 26.21
N HIS A 155 21.33 22.87 24.90
CA HIS A 155 21.10 24.18 24.30
C HIS A 155 19.64 24.18 23.84
N ASN A 156 18.99 25.34 23.83
CA ASN A 156 17.57 25.46 23.53
C ASN A 156 17.27 25.20 22.03
N ASP A 157 18.19 24.56 21.30
CA ASP A 157 18.16 24.27 19.87
C ASP A 157 17.82 22.82 19.61
N GLY A 158 17.32 22.50 18.43
CA GLY A 158 17.00 21.11 18.09
C GLY A 158 16.03 20.91 16.95
N ASN A 159 15.97 19.68 16.47
CA ASN A 159 15.07 19.20 15.44
C ASN A 159 14.20 18.08 16.00
N HIS A 160 12.89 18.20 15.88
CA HIS A 160 11.96 17.13 16.27
C HIS A 160 11.00 16.89 15.11
N ASN A 161 10.74 15.63 14.82
CA ASN A 161 9.85 15.22 13.75
C ASN A 161 8.94 14.08 14.20
N GLY A 162 7.81 13.96 13.51
CA GLY A 162 6.91 12.84 13.66
C GLY A 162 6.10 12.64 12.40
N SER A 163 5.74 11.40 12.12
CA SER A 163 4.90 11.07 10.99
C SER A 163 3.95 9.92 11.27
N LEU A 164 2.87 9.90 10.49
CA LEU A 164 1.80 8.93 10.54
C LEU A 164 1.48 8.52 9.10
N TYR A 165 1.33 7.21 8.89
CA TYR A 165 0.90 6.65 7.61
C TYR A 165 -0.19 5.61 7.86
N TYR A 166 -1.26 5.65 7.07
CA TYR A 166 -2.31 4.64 7.09
C TYR A 166 -2.61 4.16 5.67
N SER A 167 -2.77 2.86 5.45
CA SER A 167 -3.10 2.33 4.12
C SER A 167 -3.96 1.09 4.16
N ILE A 168 -4.95 1.03 3.25
CA ILE A 168 -5.94 -0.04 3.12
C ILE A 168 -6.09 -0.45 1.64
N PRO A 169 -6.06 -1.76 1.31
CA PRO A 169 -6.32 -2.26 -0.05
C PRO A 169 -7.83 -2.46 -0.32
N PHE A 170 -8.24 -2.31 -1.58
CA PHE A 170 -9.59 -2.60 -2.09
C PHE A 170 -9.50 -3.24 -3.48
N GLY A 171 -9.31 -4.56 -3.54
CA GLY A 171 -9.11 -5.31 -4.78
C GLY A 171 -7.88 -4.81 -5.55
N TYR A 172 -8.11 -4.18 -6.71
CA TYR A 172 -7.05 -3.55 -7.52
C TYR A 172 -6.62 -2.15 -7.04
N TRP A 173 -7.28 -1.60 -6.02
CA TRP A 173 -7.00 -0.28 -5.50
C TRP A 173 -6.29 -0.32 -4.15
N THR A 174 -5.61 0.77 -3.81
CA THR A 174 -5.12 1.04 -2.46
C THR A 174 -5.34 2.51 -2.14
N LEU A 175 -5.89 2.79 -0.97
CA LEU A 175 -5.98 4.14 -0.43
C LEU A 175 -4.92 4.29 0.66
N SER A 176 -4.18 5.39 0.66
CA SER A 176 -3.27 5.75 1.74
C SER A 176 -3.38 7.20 2.14
N ALA A 177 -3.15 7.45 3.43
CA ALA A 177 -3.06 8.78 4.02
C ALA A 177 -1.73 8.91 4.74
N TYR A 178 -1.10 10.08 4.60
CA TYR A 178 0.18 10.39 5.24
C TYR A 178 0.12 11.77 5.89
N GLY A 179 0.65 11.88 7.10
CA GLY A 179 0.81 13.12 7.84
C GLY A 179 2.22 13.19 8.41
N ALA A 180 2.87 14.35 8.28
CA ALA A 180 4.17 14.58 8.85
C ALA A 180 4.25 15.98 9.47
N TYR A 181 5.02 16.07 10.54
CA TYR A 181 5.37 17.31 11.22
C TYR A 181 6.88 17.34 11.45
N SER A 182 7.49 18.50 11.24
CA SER A 182 8.84 18.75 11.70
C SER A 182 8.96 20.15 12.26
N GLN A 183 9.78 20.28 13.29
CA GLN A 183 10.14 21.53 13.91
C GLN A 183 11.66 21.63 14.01
N TYR A 184 12.18 22.71 13.48
CA TYR A 184 13.59 23.06 13.55
C TYR A 184 13.75 24.32 14.40
N ARG A 185 14.74 24.35 15.28
CA ARG A 185 15.14 25.52 16.07
C ARG A 185 16.66 25.65 16.04
N GLN A 186 17.12 26.88 15.79
CA GLN A 186 18.52 27.26 15.75
C GLN A 186 18.69 28.61 16.45
N GLN A 187 19.72 28.74 17.28
CA GLN A 187 20.12 30.01 17.89
C GLN A 187 21.17 30.73 17.06
N PHE A 188 20.98 32.03 16.97
CA PHE A 188 21.96 32.99 16.45
C PHE A 188 22.48 33.82 17.62
N ASN A 189 23.71 33.52 18.04
CA ASN A 189 24.40 34.27 19.09
C ASN A 189 25.09 35.49 18.49
N GLY A 190 24.53 36.68 18.73
CA GLY A 190 25.18 37.96 18.44
C GLY A 190 25.97 38.48 19.63
N ASN A 191 26.80 39.51 19.43
CA ASN A 191 27.65 40.09 20.47
C ASN A 191 26.89 40.67 21.68
N TRP A 192 25.60 41.03 21.50
CA TRP A 192 24.78 41.68 22.54
C TRP A 192 23.42 41.00 22.78
N SER A 193 23.04 40.02 21.95
CA SER A 193 21.76 39.32 22.07
C SER A 193 21.79 37.97 21.35
N THR A 194 21.10 36.98 21.90
CA THR A 194 20.78 35.72 21.22
C THR A 194 19.40 35.80 20.61
N MET A 195 19.28 35.40 19.34
CA MET A 195 18.00 35.33 18.62
C MET A 195 17.71 33.91 18.16
N ASP A 196 16.49 33.45 18.40
CA ASP A 196 16.04 32.14 17.94
C ASP A 196 15.42 32.23 16.54
N TYR A 197 15.83 31.34 15.65
CA TYR A 197 15.11 31.02 14.43
C TYR A 197 14.40 29.68 14.58
N LYS A 198 13.13 29.64 14.18
CA LYS A 198 12.31 28.43 14.28
C LYS A 198 11.46 28.22 13.04
N SER A 199 11.51 27.00 12.49
CA SER A 199 10.66 26.59 11.36
C SER A 199 9.74 25.46 11.81
N LYS A 200 8.44 25.59 11.51
CA LYS A 200 7.42 24.55 11.71
C LYS A 200 6.87 24.15 10.35
N ASN A 201 7.05 22.89 9.98
CA ASN A 201 6.55 22.32 8.73
C ASN A 201 5.52 21.25 9.02
N ARG A 202 4.44 21.24 8.23
CA ARG A 202 3.42 20.20 8.24
C ARG A 202 3.14 19.77 6.82
N TYR A 203 2.97 18.47 6.62
CA TYR A 203 2.61 17.89 5.34
C TYR A 203 1.50 16.87 5.54
N TYR A 204 0.50 16.92 4.68
CA TYR A 204 -0.59 15.96 4.65
C TYR A 204 -0.83 15.53 3.21
N SER A 205 -1.06 14.24 2.98
CA SER A 205 -1.47 13.73 1.68
C SER A 205 -2.44 12.57 1.78
N ALA A 206 -3.24 12.41 0.74
CA ALA A 206 -4.02 11.22 0.46
C ALA A 206 -3.66 10.73 -0.96
N THR A 207 -3.40 9.44 -1.11
CA THR A 207 -3.05 8.82 -2.40
C THR A 207 -4.01 7.68 -2.70
N LEU A 208 -4.61 7.70 -3.89
CA LEU A 208 -5.38 6.60 -4.45
C LEU A 208 -4.56 5.94 -5.57
N SER A 209 -4.23 4.68 -5.38
CA SER A 209 -3.43 3.88 -6.31
C SER A 209 -4.27 2.78 -6.94
N ARG A 210 -4.10 2.54 -8.25
CA ARG A 210 -4.73 1.42 -8.98
C ARG A 210 -3.66 0.58 -9.69
N LEU A 211 -3.71 -0.73 -9.49
CA LEU A 211 -3.00 -1.67 -10.36
C LEU A 211 -3.72 -1.76 -11.72
N LEU A 212 -3.02 -1.38 -12.79
CA LEU A 212 -3.55 -1.42 -14.16
C LEU A 212 -3.27 -2.75 -14.84
N SER A 213 -2.07 -3.28 -14.64
CA SER A 213 -1.64 -4.55 -15.21
C SER A 213 -0.56 -5.18 -14.35
N HIS A 214 -0.59 -6.51 -14.24
CA HIS A 214 0.46 -7.30 -13.64
C HIS A 214 0.62 -8.62 -14.40
N THR A 215 1.85 -8.98 -14.69
CA THR A 215 2.24 -10.31 -15.16
C THR A 215 3.45 -10.76 -14.34
N ARG A 216 3.96 -11.96 -14.62
CA ARG A 216 5.20 -12.47 -14.01
C ARG A 216 6.42 -11.54 -14.17
N GLN A 217 6.47 -10.73 -15.23
CA GLN A 217 7.63 -9.89 -15.54
C GLN A 217 7.35 -8.40 -15.38
N GLN A 218 6.09 -7.95 -15.45
CA GLN A 218 5.78 -6.52 -15.44
C GLN A 218 4.69 -6.16 -14.44
N LYS A 219 4.74 -4.93 -13.95
CA LYS A 219 3.71 -4.33 -13.10
C LYS A 219 3.55 -2.87 -13.47
N THR A 220 2.31 -2.45 -13.68
CA THR A 220 1.95 -1.05 -14.00
C THR A 220 0.89 -0.55 -13.02
N THR A 221 1.18 0.56 -12.33
CA THR A 221 0.24 1.20 -11.39
C THR A 221 0.05 2.67 -11.76
N ALA A 222 -1.16 3.19 -11.55
CA ALA A 222 -1.46 4.61 -11.66
C ALA A 222 -1.89 5.16 -10.31
N ASP A 223 -1.34 6.31 -9.95
CA ASP A 223 -1.49 6.94 -8.65
C ASP A 223 -2.04 8.37 -8.82
N LEU A 224 -3.04 8.71 -8.01
CA LEU A 224 -3.54 10.07 -7.87
C LEU A 224 -3.32 10.51 -6.41
N ARG A 225 -2.55 11.58 -6.22
CA ARG A 225 -2.27 12.14 -4.89
C ARG A 225 -2.80 13.56 -4.79
N ILE A 226 -3.42 13.87 -3.67
CA ILE A 226 -3.68 15.24 -3.22
C ILE A 226 -2.85 15.51 -1.96
N ALA A 227 -2.27 16.69 -1.85
CA ALA A 227 -1.43 17.04 -0.72
C ALA A 227 -1.54 18.52 -0.33
N LYS A 228 -1.13 18.81 0.91
CA LYS A 228 -0.98 20.17 1.41
C LYS A 228 0.27 20.25 2.29
N SER A 229 1.17 21.15 1.93
CA SER A 229 2.32 21.51 2.74
C SER A 229 2.14 22.91 3.34
N THR A 230 2.48 23.09 4.62
CA THR A 230 2.50 24.40 5.28
C THR A 230 3.80 24.61 6.02
N SER A 231 4.40 25.79 5.86
CA SER A 231 5.64 26.19 6.53
C SER A 231 5.45 27.54 7.22
N HIS A 232 5.74 27.57 8.51
CA HIS A 232 5.72 28.77 9.33
C HIS A 232 7.12 29.03 9.89
N TYR A 233 7.59 30.26 9.79
CA TYR A 233 8.92 30.68 10.21
C TYR A 233 8.82 31.74 11.29
N TYR A 234 9.68 31.65 12.29
CA TYR A 234 9.73 32.56 13.43
C TYR A 234 11.16 33.02 13.63
N PHE A 235 11.33 34.28 13.98
CA PHE A 235 12.61 34.89 14.31
C PHE A 235 12.46 35.78 15.55
N GLY A 236 13.31 35.58 16.55
CA GLY A 236 13.20 36.28 17.85
C GLY A 236 11.84 36.07 18.53
N GLY A 237 11.20 34.91 18.31
CA GLY A 237 9.87 34.60 18.84
C GLY A 237 8.68 35.14 18.04
N SER A 238 8.92 36.04 17.07
CA SER A 238 7.87 36.62 16.21
C SER A 238 7.73 35.85 14.90
N GLU A 239 6.51 35.65 14.41
CA GLU A 239 6.29 34.98 13.12
C GLU A 239 6.66 35.90 11.95
N LEU A 240 7.46 35.38 11.02
CA LEU A 240 7.78 36.03 9.76
C LEU A 240 6.67 35.75 8.75
N LEU A 241 5.58 36.53 8.83
CA LEU A 241 4.38 36.35 7.99
C LEU A 241 4.70 36.35 6.48
N VAL A 242 5.66 37.17 6.05
CA VAL A 242 6.11 37.26 4.64
C VAL A 242 6.76 35.97 4.13
N MET A 243 7.22 35.08 5.03
CA MET A 243 7.81 33.79 4.68
C MET A 243 6.82 32.63 4.82
N ARG A 244 5.60 32.85 5.32
CA ARG A 244 4.62 31.79 5.49
C ARG A 244 4.26 31.18 4.13
N LYS A 245 4.35 29.85 4.03
CA LYS A 245 4.00 29.10 2.80
C LYS A 245 2.83 28.17 3.05
N GLN A 246 1.89 28.13 2.10
CA GLN A 246 0.81 27.15 2.05
C GLN A 246 0.68 26.65 0.62
N ASN A 247 1.01 25.38 0.40
CA ASN A 247 1.14 24.81 -0.92
C ASN A 247 0.21 23.59 -1.03
N PRO A 248 -1.03 23.76 -1.48
CA PRO A 248 -1.84 22.64 -1.94
C PRO A 248 -1.29 22.11 -3.28
N SER A 249 -1.32 20.80 -3.48
CA SER A 249 -0.91 20.18 -4.74
C SER A 249 -1.75 18.96 -5.07
N TRP A 250 -1.76 18.62 -6.36
CA TRP A 250 -2.25 17.36 -6.87
C TRP A 250 -1.19 16.77 -7.80
N GLU A 251 -1.08 15.46 -7.84
CA GLU A 251 -0.09 14.73 -8.62
C GLU A 251 -0.76 13.50 -9.24
N PHE A 252 -0.47 13.25 -10.51
CA PHE A 252 -0.81 12.02 -11.21
C PHE A 252 0.50 11.34 -11.64
N THR A 253 0.69 10.08 -11.23
CA THR A 253 1.92 9.34 -11.47
C THR A 253 1.60 7.98 -12.09
N LEU A 254 2.30 7.62 -13.16
CA LEU A 254 2.25 6.30 -13.78
C LEU A 254 3.57 5.58 -13.50
N ASN A 255 3.50 4.49 -12.76
CA ASN A 255 4.65 3.68 -12.39
C ASN A 255 4.64 2.37 -13.20
N HIS A 256 5.75 2.05 -13.86
CA HIS A 256 5.95 0.79 -14.58
C HIS A 256 7.28 0.16 -14.19
N SER A 257 7.25 -1.11 -13.80
CA SER A 257 8.45 -1.88 -13.48
C SER A 257 8.47 -3.18 -14.27
N THR A 258 9.63 -3.53 -14.82
CA THR A 258 9.87 -4.80 -15.53
C THR A 258 11.05 -5.54 -14.92
N THR A 259 10.90 -6.84 -14.70
CA THR A 259 11.94 -7.75 -14.21
C THR A 259 12.46 -8.57 -15.39
N LEU A 260 13.72 -8.36 -15.74
CA LEU A 260 14.41 -9.11 -16.77
C LEU A 260 15.07 -10.34 -16.14
N THR A 261 14.45 -11.51 -16.28
CA THR A 261 15.11 -12.78 -15.97
C THR A 261 16.04 -13.14 -17.13
N LYS A 262 17.36 -13.05 -16.91
CA LYS A 262 18.32 -13.68 -17.83
C LYS A 262 18.06 -15.19 -17.81
N ARG A 263 17.71 -15.75 -18.97
CA ARG A 263 17.87 -17.19 -19.20
C ARG A 263 19.38 -17.45 -19.26
N CYS A 264 19.93 -18.08 -18.23
CA CYS A 264 21.24 -18.73 -18.32
C CYS A 264 21.09 -20.06 -19.07
#